data_AF-A0A4Y7U2T8-F1
#
_entry.id   AF-A0A4Y7U2T8-F1
#
_cell.length_a   1.000
_cell.length_b   1.000
_cell.length_c   1.000
_cell.angle_alpha   90.00
_cell.angle_beta   90.00
_cell.angle_gamma   90.00
#
_symmetry.space_group_name_H-M   'P 1'
#
loop_
_entity.id
_entity.type
_entity.pdbx_description
1 polymer ?
#
loop_
_entity_poly.entity_id
_entity_poly.type
_entity_poly.pdbx_seq_one_letter_code
_entity_poly.pdbx_strand_id
1 'polypeptide(L)'
;VKFYPRGEKELRGPFHQFCSGDTIEWFEKHGVELKIEDDGRMFPVSNSSQTNIDCFLEATGKLGIKVLTGQSVQSIFKAENHWKIDTQDENYATEKLVLATGSNTKIW
;
A
#
# COMPACT_ATOMS: atom_id res chain seq x y z
N VAL A 1 -7.29 9.68 -24.77
CA VAL A 1 -7.77 8.81 -23.66
C VAL A 1 -7.42 9.48 -22.35
N LYS A 2 -8.33 9.56 -21.38
CA LYS A 2 -7.99 9.99 -20.00
C LYS A 2 -7.71 8.74 -19.16
N PHE A 3 -6.47 8.54 -18.75
CA PHE A 3 -6.04 7.35 -17.99
C PHE A 3 -6.48 7.39 -16.50
N TYR A 4 -6.69 8.59 -15.94
CA TYR A 4 -7.18 8.79 -14.57
C TYR A 4 -8.43 9.68 -14.56
N PRO A 5 -9.64 9.13 -14.76
CA PRO A 5 -10.87 9.92 -14.82
C PRO A 5 -11.27 10.55 -13.47
N ARG A 6 -10.74 10.02 -12.35
CA ARG A 6 -10.89 10.53 -10.99
C ARG A 6 -9.50 10.75 -10.39
N GLY A 7 -9.28 11.88 -9.71
CA GLY A 7 -8.02 12.14 -9.02
C GLY A 7 -6.85 12.61 -9.91
N GLU A 8 -7.09 12.96 -11.18
CA GLU A 8 -6.02 13.30 -12.13
C GLU A 8 -5.12 14.45 -11.62
N LYS A 9 -5.72 15.48 -11.03
CA LYS A 9 -4.96 16.66 -10.55
C LYS A 9 -4.17 16.31 -9.30
N GLU A 10 -4.76 15.54 -8.41
CA GLU A 10 -4.21 15.10 -7.13
C GLU A 10 -3.02 14.16 -7.34
N LEU A 11 -3.06 13.33 -8.39
CA LEU A 11 -1.98 12.40 -8.73
C LEU A 11 -0.77 13.06 -9.40
N ARG A 12 -0.87 14.30 -9.89
CA ARG A 12 0.26 14.99 -10.52
C ARG A 12 1.44 15.14 -9.57
N GLY A 13 1.20 15.51 -8.31
CA GLY A 13 2.25 15.65 -7.31
C GLY A 13 2.99 14.32 -7.06
N PRO A 14 2.29 13.26 -6.64
CA PRO A 14 2.87 11.93 -6.46
C PRO A 14 3.64 11.41 -7.68
N PHE A 15 3.12 11.57 -8.90
CA PHE A 15 3.79 11.10 -10.11
C PHE A 15 5.09 11.83 -10.47
N HIS A 16 5.38 13.01 -9.90
CA HIS A 16 6.71 13.61 -10.02
C HIS A 16 7.74 12.94 -9.10
N GLN A 17 7.30 12.24 -8.05
CA GLN A 17 8.18 11.56 -7.09
C GLN A 17 8.28 10.07 -7.35
N PHE A 18 7.19 9.44 -7.78
CA PHE A 18 7.11 8.00 -8.05
C PHE A 18 5.99 7.71 -9.05
N CYS A 19 6.34 7.20 -10.23
CA CYS A 19 5.42 6.89 -11.33
C CYS A 19 5.56 5.43 -11.80
N SER A 20 5.00 5.10 -12.97
CA SER A 20 5.01 3.73 -13.50
C SER A 20 6.41 3.19 -13.77
N GLY A 21 7.33 4.04 -14.28
CA GLY A 21 8.72 3.63 -14.50
C GLY A 21 9.43 3.24 -13.20
N ASP A 22 9.26 4.05 -12.16
CA ASP A 22 9.81 3.79 -10.82
C ASP A 22 9.20 2.53 -10.20
N THR A 23 7.92 2.26 -10.47
CA THR A 23 7.24 1.03 -10.00
C THR A 23 7.86 -0.21 -10.63
N ILE A 24 8.16 -0.18 -11.93
CA ILE A 24 8.83 -1.29 -12.64
C ILE A 24 10.21 -1.53 -12.05
N GLU A 25 11.03 -0.48 -11.96
CA GLU A 25 12.38 -0.57 -11.40
C GLU A 25 12.38 -1.06 -9.95
N TRP A 26 11.39 -0.64 -9.15
CA TRP A 26 11.24 -1.09 -7.77
C TRP A 26 10.97 -2.60 -7.72
N PHE A 27 10.03 -3.13 -8.51
CA PHE A 27 9.75 -4.56 -8.54
C PHE A 27 10.97 -5.38 -9.02
N GLU A 28 11.68 -4.92 -10.05
CA GLU A 28 12.89 -5.58 -10.55
C GLU A 28 13.98 -5.66 -9.47
N LYS A 29 14.22 -4.57 -8.72
CA LYS A 29 15.16 -4.54 -7.59
C LYS A 29 14.77 -5.47 -6.44
N HIS A 30 13.49 -5.84 -6.35
CA HIS A 30 12.96 -6.78 -5.37
C HIS A 30 12.75 -8.18 -5.94
N GLY A 31 13.29 -8.47 -7.14
CA GLY A 31 13.29 -9.81 -7.73
C GLY A 31 11.97 -10.20 -8.42
N VAL A 32 11.08 -9.24 -8.69
CA VAL A 32 9.84 -9.47 -9.42
C VAL A 32 9.98 -8.94 -10.84
N GLU A 33 10.14 -9.85 -11.80
CA GLU A 33 10.12 -9.50 -13.22
C GLU A 33 8.68 -9.25 -13.69
N LEU A 34 8.48 -8.14 -14.41
CA LEU A 34 7.20 -7.75 -14.97
C LEU A 34 7.17 -7.93 -16.49
N LYS A 35 6.04 -8.39 -17.02
CA LYS A 35 5.71 -8.36 -18.44
C LYS A 35 4.65 -7.31 -18.73
N ILE A 36 4.69 -6.75 -19.93
CA ILE A 36 3.70 -5.81 -20.46
C ILE A 36 2.83 -6.55 -21.47
N GLU A 37 1.52 -6.41 -21.36
CA GLU A 37 0.55 -6.92 -22.34
C GLU A 37 0.20 -5.85 -23.40
N ASP A 38 -0.46 -6.25 -24.49
CA ASP A 38 -0.75 -5.37 -25.65
C ASP A 38 -1.54 -4.10 -25.31
N ASP A 39 -2.28 -4.11 -24.20
CA ASP A 39 -3.05 -2.97 -23.70
C ASP A 39 -2.28 -2.09 -22.69
N GLY A 40 -1.00 -2.37 -22.46
CA GLY A 40 -0.12 -1.64 -21.55
C GLY A 40 -0.24 -2.07 -20.08
N ARG A 41 -1.05 -3.07 -19.75
CA ARG A 41 -1.10 -3.63 -18.39
C ARG A 41 0.18 -4.37 -18.08
N MET A 42 0.58 -4.29 -16.81
CA MET A 42 1.78 -4.95 -16.28
C MET A 42 1.40 -6.05 -15.31
N PHE A 43 2.02 -7.22 -15.46
CA PHE A 43 1.82 -8.36 -14.59
C PHE A 43 3.16 -9.01 -14.26
N PRO A 44 3.30 -9.67 -13.09
CA PRO A 44 4.45 -10.54 -12.85
C PRO A 44 4.53 -11.62 -13.94
N VAL A 45 5.74 -11.93 -14.41
CA VAL A 45 5.97 -13.00 -15.39
C VAL A 45 5.40 -14.35 -14.90
N SER A 46 5.45 -14.58 -13.58
CA SER A 46 4.86 -15.74 -12.91
C SER A 46 3.34 -15.90 -13.07
N ASN A 47 2.61 -14.86 -13.48
CA ASN A 47 1.15 -14.81 -13.53
C ASN A 47 0.45 -15.14 -12.19
N SER A 48 1.14 -14.93 -11.07
CA SER A 48 0.60 -15.16 -9.74
C SER A 48 0.56 -13.86 -8.95
N SER A 49 -0.58 -13.54 -8.35
CA SER A 49 -0.70 -12.44 -7.39
C SER A 49 0.13 -12.71 -6.13
N GLN A 50 0.36 -13.98 -5.78
CA GLN A 50 1.18 -14.38 -4.64
C GLN A 50 2.59 -13.82 -4.73
N THR A 51 3.15 -13.71 -5.94
CA THR A 51 4.47 -13.13 -6.20
C THR A 51 4.58 -11.69 -5.67
N ASN A 52 3.54 -10.89 -5.86
CA ASN A 52 3.51 -9.51 -5.35
C ASN A 52 3.35 -9.49 -3.82
N ILE A 53 2.53 -10.39 -3.27
CA ILE A 53 2.30 -10.50 -1.82
C ILE A 53 3.60 -10.87 -1.12
N ASP A 54 4.28 -11.91 -1.59
CA ASP A 54 5.55 -12.41 -1.04
C ASP A 54 6.63 -11.34 -1.13
N CYS A 55 6.73 -10.64 -2.26
CA CYS A 55 7.65 -9.51 -2.44
C CYS A 55 7.49 -8.46 -1.33
N PHE A 56 6.26 -8.03 -1.03
CA PHE A 56 6.00 -7.05 0.02
C PHE A 56 6.19 -7.61 1.44
N LEU A 57 5.82 -8.87 1.69
CA LEU A 57 6.05 -9.51 2.99
C LEU A 57 7.55 -9.70 3.28
N GLU A 58 8.34 -10.08 2.27
CA GLU A 58 9.79 -10.19 2.39
C GLU A 58 10.42 -8.81 2.62
N ALA A 59 10.00 -7.78 1.88
CA ALA A 59 10.49 -6.42 2.06
C ALA A 59 10.18 -5.88 3.46
N THR A 60 8.96 -6.09 3.96
CA THR A 60 8.59 -5.70 5.33
C THR A 60 9.37 -6.48 6.38
N GLY A 61 9.58 -7.78 6.18
CA GLY A 61 10.43 -8.62 7.04
C GLY A 61 11.88 -8.15 7.10
N LYS A 62 12.51 -7.85 5.96
CA LYS A 62 13.88 -7.32 5.88
C LYS A 62 14.06 -5.99 6.62
N LEU A 63 13.02 -5.15 6.62
CA LEU A 63 13.02 -3.85 7.31
C LEU A 63 12.57 -3.93 8.78
N GLY A 64 12.20 -5.13 9.27
CA GLY A 64 11.71 -5.31 10.63
C GLY A 64 10.34 -4.66 10.89
N ILE A 65 9.55 -4.42 9.84
CA ILE A 65 8.20 -3.85 9.94
C ILE A 65 7.24 -4.94 10.42
N LYS A 66 6.52 -4.69 11.50
CA LYS A 66 5.52 -5.63 12.03
C LYS A 66 4.23 -5.55 11.20
N VAL A 67 3.82 -6.67 10.62
CA VAL A 67 2.54 -6.83 9.94
C VAL A 67 1.62 -7.65 10.85
N LEU A 68 0.59 -7.01 11.40
CA LEU A 68 -0.36 -7.65 12.32
C LEU A 68 -1.69 -7.89 11.60
N THR A 69 -1.97 -9.16 11.32
CA THR A 69 -3.24 -9.60 10.72
C THR A 69 -4.26 -9.97 11.80
N GLY A 70 -5.54 -10.01 11.47
CA GLY A 70 -6.60 -10.31 12.45
C GLY A 70 -6.92 -9.13 13.38
N GLN A 71 -6.31 -7.97 13.17
CA GLN A 71 -6.47 -6.78 13.99
C GLN A 71 -7.50 -5.83 13.36
N SER A 72 -8.79 -6.16 13.48
CA SER A 72 -9.86 -5.31 12.95
C SER A 72 -10.00 -4.03 13.78
N VAL A 73 -9.61 -2.89 13.21
CA VAL A 73 -9.72 -1.57 13.83
C VAL A 73 -11.19 -1.19 14.03
N GLN A 74 -11.57 -0.87 15.27
CA GLN A 74 -12.91 -0.45 15.67
C GLN A 74 -13.01 1.06 15.82
N SER A 75 -11.97 1.70 16.36
CA SER A 75 -11.97 3.14 16.59
C SER A 75 -10.57 3.73 16.57
N ILE A 76 -10.51 5.01 16.20
CA ILE A 76 -9.28 5.79 16.13
C ILE A 76 -9.57 7.14 16.80
N PHE A 77 -8.74 7.50 17.79
CA PHE A 77 -8.90 8.75 18.52
C PHE A 77 -7.57 9.52 18.57
N LYS A 78 -7.65 10.84 18.44
CA LYS A 78 -6.50 11.72 18.64
C LYS A 78 -6.43 12.13 20.11
N ALA A 79 -5.39 11.68 20.81
CA ALA A 79 -4.99 12.25 22.09
C ALA A 79 -4.08 13.47 21.85
N GLU A 80 -3.60 14.12 22.92
CA GLU A 80 -2.83 15.38 22.81
C GLU A 80 -1.66 15.28 21.82
N ASN A 81 -0.80 14.26 21.98
CA ASN A 81 0.43 14.11 21.19
C ASN A 81 0.54 12.77 20.43
N HIS A 82 -0.53 11.97 20.40
CA HIS A 82 -0.52 10.67 19.74
C HIS A 82 -1.93 10.25 19.29
N TRP A 83 -1.98 9.26 18.42
CA TRP A 83 -3.17 8.52 18.03
C TRP A 83 -3.31 7.28 18.89
N LYS A 84 -4.53 7.00 19.32
CA LYS A 84 -4.94 5.73 19.91
C LYS A 84 -5.77 4.97 18.88
N ILE A 85 -5.49 3.69 18.72
CA ILE A 85 -6.18 2.79 17.80
C ILE A 85 -6.66 1.62 18.61
N ASP A 86 -7.98 1.44 18.67
CA ASP A 86 -8.59 0.30 19.33
C ASP A 86 -8.99 -0.71 18.26
N THR A 87 -8.65 -1.97 18.50
CA THR A 87 -9.07 -3.10 17.69
C THR A 87 -10.07 -3.94 18.46
N GLN A 88 -10.45 -5.10 17.91
CA GLN A 88 -11.34 -6.01 18.62
C GLN A 88 -10.76 -6.48 19.97
N ASP A 89 -9.46 -6.76 20.01
CA ASP A 89 -8.83 -7.44 21.15
C ASP A 89 -7.60 -6.70 21.73
N GLU A 90 -7.08 -5.69 21.03
CA GLU A 90 -5.86 -4.96 21.41
C GLU A 90 -5.97 -3.44 21.21
N ASN A 91 -5.11 -2.67 21.90
CA ASN A 91 -5.00 -1.23 21.77
C ASN A 91 -3.57 -0.83 21.38
N TYR A 92 -3.45 0.11 20.43
CA TYR A 92 -2.19 0.63 19.93
C TYR A 92 -2.09 2.14 20.09
N ALA A 93 -0.87 2.65 20.20
CA ALA A 93 -0.59 4.09 20.21
C ALA A 93 0.56 4.44 19.24
N THR A 94 0.43 5.55 18.53
CA THR A 94 1.45 6.04 17.58
C THR A 94 1.42 7.55 17.46
N GLU A 95 2.56 8.19 17.21
CA GLU A 95 2.63 9.62 16.91
C GLU A 95 2.08 9.95 15.51
N LYS A 96 2.32 9.06 14.55
CA LYS A 96 1.93 9.23 13.15
C LYS A 96 1.04 8.09 12.68
N LEU A 97 -0.04 8.43 11.99
CA LEU A 97 -1.03 7.49 11.47
C LEU A 97 -1.23 7.74 9.98
N VAL A 98 -1.17 6.66 9.19
CA VAL A 98 -1.48 6.66 7.75
C VAL A 98 -2.66 5.71 7.53
N LEU A 99 -3.71 6.20 6.87
CA LEU A 99 -4.89 5.40 6.52
C LEU A 99 -4.79 4.94 5.07
N ALA A 100 -4.68 3.62 4.87
CA ALA A 100 -4.62 2.97 3.56
C ALA A 100 -5.70 1.89 3.42
N THR A 101 -6.92 2.19 3.88
CA THR A 101 -7.99 1.22 4.13
C THR A 101 -8.91 0.98 2.93
N GLY A 102 -8.51 1.46 1.74
CA GLY A 102 -9.36 1.43 0.55
C GLY A 102 -10.66 2.21 0.77
N SER A 103 -11.77 1.73 0.22
CA SER A 103 -13.09 2.36 0.33
C SER A 103 -13.90 1.91 1.56
N ASN A 104 -13.24 1.45 2.63
CA ASN A 104 -13.91 0.93 3.82
C ASN A 104 -14.73 2.03 4.53
N THR A 105 -16.05 1.96 4.42
CA THR A 105 -16.99 2.97 4.95
C THR A 105 -17.03 3.05 6.46
N LYS A 106 -16.51 2.06 7.20
CA LYS A 106 -16.41 2.15 8.66
C LYS A 106 -15.33 3.14 9.12
N ILE A 107 -14.40 3.47 8.22
CA ILE A 107 -13.23 4.30 8.53
C ILE A 107 -13.35 5.72 7.95
N TRP A 108 -14.19 5.92 6.93
CA TRP A 108 -14.38 7.20 6.22
C TRP A 108 -15.68 7.93 6.60
#